data_AF-A0A1G6MJE4-F1
#
_entry.id   AF-A0A1G6MJE4-F1
#
_cell.length_a   1.000
_cell.length_b   1.000
_cell.length_c   1.000
_cell.angle_alpha   90.00
_cell.angle_beta   90.00
_cell.angle_gamma   90.00
#
_symmetry.space_group_name_H-M   'P 1'
#
loop_
_entity.id
_entity.type
_entity.pdbx_description
1 polymer ?
#
loop_
_entity_poly.entity_id
_entity_poly.type
_entity_poly.pdbx_seq_one_letter_code
_entity_poly.pdbx_strand_id
1 'polypeptide(L)'
;MSLSFHRNPDGTTTGRNDASGLTVTHADGEEVKRRVYEDAGWECAPSPPPVPAGFHRFCLVHEEFDAAGFGDERYAGLRERPPDGCLPVDRGHFALECERPGRTLLDAVAGTVAEVRRGHGLVMNGLGIEKPPEWLGDERDGEAAHLAAHLLLTGVHRARLLGYGRKDVVRLLDATGIG
;
A
#
# COMPACT_ATOMS: atom_id res chain seq x y z
N MET A 1 3.82 -16.65 16.29
CA MET A 1 5.21 -16.33 15.88
C MET A 1 5.29 -14.84 15.64
N SER A 2 6.30 -14.17 16.19
CA SER A 2 6.47 -12.71 16.13
C SER A 2 7.84 -12.41 15.53
N LEU A 3 7.84 -11.66 14.43
CA LEU A 3 9.04 -11.12 13.81
C LEU A 3 9.06 -9.62 14.08
N SER A 4 10.18 -9.08 14.59
CA SER A 4 10.33 -7.65 14.83
C SER A 4 11.52 -7.08 14.08
N PHE A 5 11.36 -5.84 13.61
CA PHE A 5 12.39 -5.10 12.88
C PHE A 5 12.55 -3.72 13.50
N HIS A 6 13.80 -3.35 13.76
CA HIS A 6 14.16 -2.07 14.35
C HIS A 6 15.27 -1.42 13.54
N ARG A 7 15.09 -0.15 13.19
CA ARG A 7 16.13 0.63 12.52
C ARG A 7 16.95 1.37 13.57
N ASN A 8 18.24 1.06 13.62
CA ASN A 8 19.17 1.58 14.62
C ASN A 8 19.61 3.02 14.29
N PRO A 9 20.04 3.80 15.28
CA PRO A 9 20.56 5.16 15.07
C PRO A 9 21.81 5.23 14.17
N ASP A 10 22.59 4.14 14.10
CA ASP A 10 23.78 4.03 13.25
C ASP A 10 23.47 3.72 11.77
N GLY A 11 22.19 3.63 11.41
CA GLY A 11 21.72 3.36 10.06
C GLY A 11 21.54 1.89 9.73
N THR A 12 21.96 0.97 10.59
CA THR A 12 21.72 -0.47 10.43
C THR A 12 20.29 -0.86 10.79
N THR A 13 19.87 -2.06 10.38
CA THR A 13 18.59 -2.66 10.77
C THR A 13 18.86 -3.89 11.62
N THR A 14 18.14 -4.04 12.72
CA THR A 14 18.10 -5.25 13.55
C THR A 14 16.78 -5.95 13.35
N GLY A 15 16.81 -7.24 13.03
CA GLY A 15 15.64 -8.10 12.95
C GLY A 15 15.73 -9.21 13.98
N ARG A 16 14.58 -9.59 14.55
CA ARG A 16 14.47 -10.65 15.55
C ARG A 16 13.31 -11.57 15.24
N ASN A 17 13.57 -12.87 15.37
CA ASN A 17 12.54 -13.91 15.44
C ASN A 17 12.40 -14.36 16.89
N ASP A 18 11.29 -14.00 17.54
CA ASP A 18 11.09 -14.30 18.96
C ASP A 18 10.88 -15.81 19.21
N ALA A 19 10.51 -16.58 18.18
CA ALA A 19 10.26 -18.01 18.30
C ALA A 19 11.55 -18.86 18.34
N SER A 20 12.57 -18.47 17.58
CA SER A 20 13.87 -19.15 17.54
C SER A 20 14.93 -18.48 18.42
N GLY A 21 14.71 -17.22 18.80
CA GLY A 21 15.71 -16.38 19.46
C GLY A 21 16.72 -15.75 18.50
N LEU A 22 16.59 -15.94 17.18
CA LEU A 22 17.47 -15.33 16.19
C LEU A 22 17.43 -13.80 16.31
N THR A 23 18.61 -13.18 16.39
CA THR A 23 18.78 -11.73 16.24
C THR A 23 19.86 -11.48 15.19
N VAL A 24 19.55 -10.68 14.17
CA VAL A 24 20.49 -10.33 13.12
C VAL A 24 20.51 -8.83 12.92
N THR A 25 21.70 -8.24 12.80
CA THR A 25 21.90 -6.81 12.53
C THR A 25 22.73 -6.65 11.28
N HIS A 26 22.26 -5.85 10.33
CA HIS A 26 22.95 -5.62 9.06
C HIS A 26 22.63 -4.24 8.48
N ALA A 27 23.54 -3.70 7.67
CA ALA A 27 23.37 -2.39 7.02
C ALA A 27 22.30 -2.43 5.92
N ASP A 28 22.24 -3.53 5.18
CA ASP A 28 21.15 -3.82 4.24
C ASP A 28 19.98 -4.45 4.98
N GLY A 29 18.85 -3.74 5.04
CA GLY A 29 17.62 -4.19 5.68
C GLY A 29 16.94 -5.37 4.98
N GLU A 30 17.15 -5.56 3.68
CA GLU A 30 16.61 -6.72 2.95
C GLU A 30 17.31 -8.01 3.38
N GLU A 31 18.62 -7.94 3.64
CA GLU A 31 19.38 -9.08 4.17
C GLU A 31 18.92 -9.48 5.58
N VAL A 32 18.57 -8.49 6.42
CA VAL A 32 17.97 -8.74 7.74
C VAL A 32 16.63 -9.45 7.58
N LYS A 33 15.75 -8.93 6.71
CA LYS A 33 14.43 -9.51 6.45
C LYS A 33 14.53 -10.94 5.93
N ARG A 34 15.40 -11.17 4.95
CA ARG A 34 15.65 -12.49 4.36
C ARG A 34 16.05 -13.52 5.42
N ARG A 35 17.06 -13.21 6.24
CA ARG A 35 17.55 -14.14 7.28
C ARG A 35 16.51 -14.42 8.36
N VAL A 36 15.75 -13.41 8.77
CA VAL A 36 14.69 -13.59 9.78
C VAL A 36 13.51 -14.41 9.22
N TYR A 37 13.19 -14.27 7.93
CA TYR A 37 12.14 -15.06 7.26
C TYR A 37 12.59 -16.50 7.02
N GLU A 38 13.80 -16.72 6.52
CA GLU A 38 14.40 -18.05 6.32
C GLU A 38 14.39 -18.86 7.63
N ASP A 39 14.76 -18.23 8.74
CA ASP A 39 14.76 -18.85 10.06
C ASP A 39 13.35 -19.16 10.61
N ALA A 40 12.34 -18.37 10.21
CA ALA A 40 10.94 -18.66 10.50
C ALA A 40 10.36 -19.79 9.61
N GLY A 41 11.14 -20.31 8.66
CA GLY A 41 10.66 -21.26 7.65
C GLY A 41 9.72 -20.60 6.63
N TRP A 42 9.75 -19.28 6.51
CA TRP A 42 8.92 -18.52 5.58
C TRP A 42 9.71 -18.27 4.29
N GLU A 43 9.07 -18.50 3.14
CA GLU A 43 9.66 -18.11 1.86
C GLU A 43 9.82 -16.59 1.83
N CYS A 44 11.06 -16.11 1.85
CA CYS A 44 11.34 -14.74 1.50
C CYS A 44 11.24 -14.64 -0.02
N ALA A 45 10.05 -14.26 -0.51
CA ALA A 45 9.87 -13.98 -1.94
C ALA A 45 10.99 -13.01 -2.39
N PRO A 46 11.68 -13.30 -3.52
CA PRO A 46 12.75 -12.45 -3.99
C PRO A 46 12.22 -11.03 -4.19
N SER A 47 12.96 -10.02 -3.73
CA SER A 47 12.58 -8.63 -3.92
C SER A 47 12.39 -8.39 -5.43
N PRO A 48 11.24 -7.83 -5.85
CA PRO A 48 10.92 -7.77 -7.26
C PRO A 48 11.92 -6.83 -7.97
N PRO A 49 12.21 -7.06 -9.27
CA PRO A 49 13.28 -6.36 -9.98
C PRO A 49 13.10 -4.83 -9.89
N PRO A 50 14.18 -4.05 -9.87
CA PRO A 50 14.08 -2.60 -9.77
C PRO A 50 13.30 -2.05 -10.97
N VAL A 51 12.39 -1.11 -10.71
CA VAL A 51 11.66 -0.41 -11.76
C VAL A 51 12.58 0.61 -12.47
N PRO A 52 12.34 0.93 -13.76
CA PRO A 52 13.07 1.97 -14.45
C PRO A 52 13.02 3.31 -13.72
N ALA A 53 14.02 4.17 -13.93
CA ALA A 53 14.03 5.51 -13.35
C ALA A 53 12.77 6.30 -13.76
N GLY A 54 12.09 6.89 -12.77
CA GLY A 54 10.82 7.60 -12.99
C GLY A 54 9.57 6.72 -13.04
N PHE A 55 9.72 5.39 -12.92
CA PHE A 55 8.61 4.47 -12.70
C PHE A 55 8.48 4.11 -11.23
N HIS A 56 7.26 3.78 -10.81
CA HIS A 56 6.92 3.42 -9.44
C HIS A 56 6.06 2.16 -9.46
N ARG A 57 6.43 1.18 -8.63
CA ARG A 57 5.64 -0.04 -8.41
C ARG A 57 4.74 0.16 -7.19
N PHE A 58 3.45 -0.15 -7.33
CA PHE A 58 2.48 -0.10 -6.24
C PHE A 58 1.28 -1.02 -6.50
N CYS A 59 0.55 -1.35 -5.44
CA CYS A 59 -0.73 -2.05 -5.51
C CYS A 59 -1.84 -1.06 -5.20
N LEU A 60 -2.92 -1.05 -5.97
CA LEU A 60 -4.17 -0.37 -5.63
C LEU A 60 -5.22 -1.43 -5.30
N VAL A 61 -5.95 -1.23 -4.21
CA VAL A 61 -7.03 -2.13 -3.79
C VAL A 61 -8.35 -1.37 -3.74
N HIS A 62 -9.43 -2.06 -4.08
CA HIS A 62 -10.79 -1.61 -3.81
C HIS A 62 -11.30 -2.40 -2.61
N GLU A 63 -11.10 -1.85 -1.42
CA GLU A 63 -11.56 -2.42 -0.16
C GLU A 63 -13.04 -2.11 0.00
N GLU A 64 -13.86 -3.14 -0.15
CA GLU A 64 -15.29 -3.12 0.14
C GLU A 64 -15.61 -4.40 0.90
N PHE A 65 -15.49 -4.32 2.23
CA PHE A 65 -15.65 -5.47 3.13
C PHE A 65 -17.01 -6.13 2.90
N ASP A 66 -17.00 -7.45 2.71
CA ASP A 66 -18.17 -8.34 2.55
C ASP A 66 -19.06 -8.15 1.31
N ALA A 67 -18.78 -7.17 0.43
CA ALA A 67 -19.72 -6.80 -0.65
C ALA A 67 -19.33 -7.27 -2.07
N ALA A 68 -18.03 -7.42 -2.37
CA ALA A 68 -17.59 -7.66 -3.75
C ALA A 68 -16.25 -8.41 -3.86
N GLY A 69 -16.29 -9.63 -4.42
CA GLY A 69 -15.09 -10.38 -4.79
C GLY A 69 -14.51 -9.93 -6.14
N PHE A 70 -13.33 -10.43 -6.50
CA PHE A 70 -12.62 -10.10 -7.76
C PHE A 70 -13.49 -10.25 -9.04
N GLY A 71 -14.41 -11.22 -9.04
CA GLY A 71 -15.29 -11.51 -10.17
C GLY A 71 -16.50 -10.60 -10.34
N ASP A 72 -16.76 -9.68 -9.41
CA ASP A 72 -17.93 -8.78 -9.44
C ASP A 72 -18.01 -7.99 -10.76
N GLU A 73 -19.23 -7.81 -11.27
CA GLU A 73 -19.50 -7.13 -12.53
C GLU A 73 -19.00 -5.68 -12.53
N ARG A 74 -18.96 -5.02 -11.37
CA ARG A 74 -18.41 -3.66 -11.23
C ARG A 74 -16.97 -3.56 -11.71
N TYR A 75 -16.20 -4.65 -11.60
CA TYR A 75 -14.80 -4.70 -12.02
C TYR A 75 -14.61 -5.17 -13.46
N ALA A 76 -15.68 -5.57 -14.18
CA ALA A 76 -15.57 -6.13 -15.53
C ALA A 76 -14.84 -5.17 -16.49
N GLY A 77 -15.18 -3.89 -16.47
CA GLY A 77 -14.54 -2.89 -17.32
C GLY A 77 -13.05 -2.69 -17.03
N LEU A 78 -12.63 -2.75 -15.75
CA LEU A 78 -11.22 -2.68 -15.36
C LEU A 78 -10.46 -3.96 -15.67
N ARG A 79 -11.11 -5.12 -15.58
CA ARG A 79 -10.49 -6.40 -15.97
C ARG A 79 -10.23 -6.47 -17.46
N GLU A 80 -11.16 -5.96 -18.26
CA GLU A 80 -11.04 -5.94 -19.73
C GLU A 80 -10.05 -4.88 -20.21
N ARG A 81 -10.06 -3.69 -19.58
CA ARG A 81 -9.26 -2.54 -20.00
C ARG A 81 -8.63 -1.85 -18.78
N PRO A 82 -7.64 -2.46 -18.13
CA PRO A 82 -6.93 -1.82 -17.03
C PRO A 82 -6.13 -0.62 -17.54
N PRO A 83 -5.79 0.35 -16.67
CA PRO A 83 -4.82 1.39 -16.99
C PRO A 83 -3.50 0.80 -17.50
N ASP A 84 -2.84 1.50 -18.43
CA ASP A 84 -1.55 1.05 -18.98
C ASP A 84 -0.54 0.79 -17.86
N GLY A 85 0.12 -0.37 -17.88
CA GLY A 85 1.08 -0.76 -16.85
C GLY A 85 0.45 -1.25 -15.54
N CYS A 86 -0.87 -1.49 -15.50
CA CYS A 86 -1.56 -2.13 -14.38
C CYS A 86 -2.15 -3.49 -14.78
N LEU A 87 -2.08 -4.45 -13.87
CA LEU A 87 -2.62 -5.79 -14.01
C LEU A 87 -3.68 -6.06 -12.93
N PRO A 88 -4.92 -6.43 -13.31
CA PRO A 88 -5.91 -6.92 -12.36
C PRO A 88 -5.43 -8.22 -11.71
N VAL A 89 -5.43 -8.25 -10.39
CA VAL A 89 -5.06 -9.44 -9.60
C VAL A 89 -6.10 -9.70 -8.51
N ASP A 90 -6.31 -10.97 -8.21
CA ASP A 90 -7.14 -11.42 -7.09
C ASP A 90 -6.26 -11.59 -5.85
N ARG A 91 -6.51 -10.77 -4.82
CA ARG A 91 -5.87 -10.86 -3.50
C ARG A 91 -6.87 -11.19 -2.39
N GLY A 92 -7.95 -11.89 -2.73
CA GLY A 92 -9.14 -12.03 -1.88
C GLY A 92 -10.10 -10.84 -1.99
N HIS A 93 -9.70 -9.81 -2.75
CA HIS A 93 -10.46 -8.63 -3.16
C HIS A 93 -9.89 -8.16 -4.50
N PHE A 94 -10.60 -7.24 -5.17
CA PHE A 94 -10.13 -6.68 -6.42
C PHE A 94 -8.93 -5.74 -6.20
N ALA A 95 -7.83 -6.01 -6.90
CA ALA A 95 -6.62 -5.22 -6.84
C ALA A 95 -5.99 -5.01 -8.22
N LEU A 96 -5.16 -3.97 -8.32
CA LEU A 96 -4.32 -3.67 -9.47
C LEU A 96 -2.86 -3.63 -9.03
N GLU A 97 -2.03 -4.49 -9.62
CA GLU A 97 -0.58 -4.38 -9.53
C GLU A 97 -0.08 -3.47 -10.66
N CYS A 98 0.55 -2.36 -10.30
CA CYS A 98 0.89 -1.29 -11.23
C CYS A 98 2.38 -0.99 -11.23
N GLU A 99 2.92 -0.73 -12.42
CA GLU A 99 4.20 -0.08 -12.67
C GLU A 99 3.95 1.14 -13.55
N ARG A 100 3.97 2.34 -12.95
CA ARG A 100 3.53 3.57 -13.62
C ARG A 100 4.57 4.66 -13.55
N PRO A 101 4.69 5.48 -14.61
CA PRO A 101 5.55 6.65 -14.56
C PRO A 101 4.98 7.72 -13.62
N GLY A 102 5.85 8.48 -12.98
CA GLY A 102 5.46 9.62 -12.14
C GLY A 102 6.67 10.35 -11.57
N ARG A 103 6.49 11.62 -11.19
CA ARG A 103 7.57 12.38 -10.53
C ARG A 103 7.89 11.82 -9.14
N THR A 104 6.87 11.28 -8.49
CA THR A 104 6.96 10.60 -7.20
C THR A 104 5.99 9.42 -7.18
N LEU A 105 6.12 8.54 -6.18
CA LEU A 105 5.16 7.46 -5.96
C LEU A 105 3.73 8.00 -5.79
N LEU A 106 3.55 9.05 -4.98
CA LEU A 106 2.24 9.69 -4.76
C LEU A 106 1.67 10.26 -6.06
N ASP A 107 2.51 10.80 -6.95
CA ASP A 107 2.10 11.32 -8.26
C ASP A 107 1.60 10.19 -9.17
N ALA A 108 2.30 9.06 -9.22
CA ALA A 108 1.91 7.88 -10.00
C ALA A 108 0.61 7.25 -9.46
N VAL A 109 0.49 7.13 -8.13
CA VAL A 109 -0.72 6.64 -7.46
C VAL A 109 -1.91 7.57 -7.75
N ALA A 110 -1.76 8.87 -7.52
CA ALA A 110 -2.82 9.85 -7.75
C ALA A 110 -3.27 9.86 -9.22
N GLY A 111 -2.33 9.80 -10.16
CA GLY A 111 -2.64 9.70 -11.60
C GLY A 111 -3.48 8.47 -11.93
N THR A 112 -3.11 7.32 -11.36
CA THR A 112 -3.79 6.03 -11.60
C THR A 112 -5.16 5.98 -10.96
N VAL A 113 -5.31 6.43 -9.70
CA VAL A 113 -6.63 6.52 -9.04
C VAL A 113 -7.57 7.43 -9.82
N ALA A 114 -7.08 8.59 -10.28
CA ALA A 114 -7.90 9.53 -11.04
C ALA A 114 -8.27 8.99 -12.44
N GLU A 115 -7.38 8.23 -13.08
CA GLU A 115 -7.66 7.52 -14.33
C GLU A 115 -8.74 6.46 -14.15
N VAL A 116 -8.60 5.58 -13.15
CA VAL A 116 -9.59 4.56 -12.82
C VAL A 116 -10.96 5.18 -12.53
N ARG A 117 -10.99 6.25 -11.73
CA ARG A 117 -12.22 6.98 -11.41
C ARG A 117 -12.91 7.53 -12.65
N ARG A 118 -12.17 8.20 -13.53
CA ARG A 118 -12.74 8.81 -14.74
C ARG A 118 -13.15 7.78 -15.78
N GLY A 119 -12.39 6.69 -15.93
CA GLY A 119 -12.62 5.67 -16.95
C GLY A 119 -13.66 4.63 -16.54
N HIS A 120 -13.74 4.31 -15.25
CA HIS A 120 -14.49 3.16 -14.74
C HIS A 120 -15.44 3.49 -13.59
N GLY A 121 -15.47 4.74 -13.10
CA GLY A 121 -16.37 5.16 -12.02
C GLY A 121 -16.02 4.58 -10.64
N LEU A 122 -14.84 3.96 -10.49
CA LEU A 122 -14.38 3.33 -9.26
C LEU A 122 -13.26 4.14 -8.60
N VAL A 123 -13.22 4.16 -7.27
CA VAL A 123 -12.15 4.82 -6.51
C VAL A 123 -11.38 3.77 -5.74
N MET A 124 -10.21 3.39 -6.25
CA MET A 124 -9.30 2.52 -5.51
C MET A 124 -8.89 3.23 -4.20
N ASN A 125 -9.22 2.61 -3.06
CA ASN A 125 -9.25 3.28 -1.75
C ASN A 125 -8.15 2.80 -0.78
N GLY A 126 -7.31 1.86 -1.20
CA GLY A 126 -6.17 1.41 -0.41
C GLY A 126 -4.94 1.05 -1.25
N LEU A 127 -3.83 0.77 -0.55
CA LEU A 127 -2.59 0.25 -1.12
C LEU A 127 -2.30 -1.22 -0.72
N GLY A 128 -3.29 -1.93 -0.18
CA GLY A 128 -3.14 -3.31 0.29
C GLY A 128 -2.30 -3.42 1.57
N ILE A 129 -2.30 -2.37 2.39
CA ILE A 129 -1.63 -2.35 3.70
C ILE A 129 -2.69 -2.72 4.73
N GLU A 130 -2.70 -3.98 5.15
CA GLU A 130 -3.74 -4.55 6.00
C GLU A 130 -3.78 -3.95 7.42
N LYS A 131 -4.95 -3.42 7.81
CA LYS A 131 -5.55 -3.57 9.17
C LYS A 131 -7.10 -3.61 9.14
N PRO A 132 -7.74 -4.54 8.43
CA PRO A 132 -9.19 -4.56 8.18
C PRO A 132 -10.15 -4.42 9.38
N PRO A 133 -9.90 -5.02 10.56
CA PRO A 133 -10.92 -5.07 11.63
C PRO A 133 -11.18 -3.71 12.32
N GLU A 134 -10.29 -2.73 12.16
CA GLU A 134 -10.39 -1.44 12.84
C GLU A 134 -11.39 -0.49 12.14
N TRP A 135 -11.86 -0.81 10.93
CA TRP A 135 -12.60 0.10 10.03
C TRP A 135 -14.12 -0.04 10.07
N LEU A 136 -14.65 -0.80 11.03
CA LEU A 136 -16.10 -1.06 11.14
C LEU A 136 -16.80 0.13 11.82
N GLY A 137 -17.86 0.65 11.16
CA GLY A 137 -18.71 1.73 11.66
C GLY A 137 -19.06 2.74 10.56
N ASP A 138 -20.29 3.25 10.57
CA ASP A 138 -20.84 4.18 9.57
C ASP A 138 -21.28 5.52 10.17
N GLU A 139 -21.05 5.72 11.47
CA GLU A 139 -21.42 6.95 12.16
C GLU A 139 -20.45 8.10 11.82
N ARG A 140 -21.01 9.17 11.24
CA ARG A 140 -20.28 10.37 10.79
C ARG A 140 -19.39 11.01 11.85
N ASP A 141 -19.80 10.96 13.12
CA ASP A 141 -19.09 11.57 14.24
C ASP A 141 -18.72 10.53 15.31
N GLY A 142 -18.74 9.23 14.95
CA GLY A 142 -18.41 8.10 15.82
C GLY A 142 -16.96 7.63 15.65
N GLU A 143 -16.68 6.40 16.11
CA GLU A 143 -15.33 5.82 16.09
C GLU A 143 -14.72 5.73 14.69
N ALA A 144 -15.54 5.46 13.67
CA ALA A 144 -15.11 5.46 12.26
C ALA A 144 -14.55 6.82 11.81
N ALA A 145 -15.13 7.92 12.30
CA ALA A 145 -14.65 9.27 12.00
C ALA A 145 -13.35 9.60 12.74
N HIS A 146 -13.20 9.15 13.99
CA HIS A 146 -11.92 9.24 14.71
C HIS A 146 -10.81 8.49 13.99
N LEU A 147 -11.08 7.28 13.51
CA LEU A 147 -10.13 6.50 12.71
C LEU A 147 -9.75 7.25 11.43
N ALA A 148 -10.74 7.74 10.67
CA ALA A 148 -10.48 8.51 9.44
C ALA A 148 -9.59 9.73 9.71
N ALA A 149 -9.89 10.51 10.77
CA ALA A 149 -9.07 11.65 11.17
C ALA A 149 -7.65 11.23 11.59
N HIS A 150 -7.52 10.16 12.38
CA HIS A 150 -6.23 9.62 12.81
C HIS A 150 -5.35 9.19 11.63
N LEU A 151 -5.93 8.46 10.66
CA LEU A 151 -5.22 8.00 9.47
C LEU A 151 -4.73 9.16 8.60
N LEU A 152 -5.57 10.19 8.42
CA LEU A 152 -5.18 11.39 7.69
C LEU A 152 -4.03 12.13 8.38
N LEU A 153 -4.10 12.32 9.70
CA LEU A 153 -3.04 12.97 10.47
C LEU A 153 -1.72 12.19 10.41
N THR A 154 -1.78 10.87 10.62
CA THR A 154 -0.60 9.99 10.58
C THR A 154 -0.02 9.91 9.17
N GLY A 155 -0.88 9.84 8.14
CA GLY A 155 -0.48 9.86 6.73
C GLY A 155 0.23 11.15 6.35
N VAL A 156 -0.32 12.31 6.73
CA VAL A 156 0.31 13.62 6.49
C VAL A 156 1.64 13.74 7.23
N HIS A 157 1.70 13.33 8.49
CA HIS A 157 2.94 13.32 9.27
C HIS A 157 4.02 12.47 8.59
N ARG A 158 3.65 11.26 8.15
CA ARG A 158 4.57 10.35 7.45
C ARG A 158 5.00 10.92 6.11
N ALA A 159 4.09 11.52 5.35
CA ALA A 159 4.40 12.16 4.07
C ALA A 159 5.46 13.25 4.25
N ARG A 160 5.34 14.08 5.29
CA ARG A 160 6.34 15.11 5.63
C ARG A 160 7.70 14.51 5.92
N LEU A 161 7.77 13.44 6.72
CA LEU A 161 9.04 12.76 7.04
C LEU A 161 9.72 12.15 5.81
N LEU A 162 8.94 11.78 4.79
CA LEU A 162 9.42 11.24 3.52
C LEU A 162 9.74 12.32 2.48
N GLY A 163 9.58 13.60 2.83
CA GLY A 163 9.89 14.73 1.94
C GLY A 163 8.79 15.09 0.96
N TYR A 164 7.58 14.51 1.07
CA TYR A 164 6.45 14.93 0.25
C TYR A 164 5.92 16.29 0.69
N GLY A 165 5.57 17.12 -0.30
CA GLY A 165 4.99 18.43 -0.07
C GLY A 165 3.47 18.38 0.06
N ARG A 166 2.88 19.47 0.54
CA ARG A 166 1.41 19.66 0.58
C ARG A 166 0.76 19.38 -0.78
N LYS A 167 1.37 19.82 -1.88
CA LYS A 167 0.84 19.62 -3.23
C LYS A 167 0.77 18.15 -3.64
N ASP A 168 1.62 17.29 -3.10
CA ASP A 168 1.59 15.85 -3.41
C ASP A 168 0.43 15.18 -2.68
N VAL A 169 0.24 15.54 -1.40
CA VAL A 169 -0.88 15.04 -0.58
C VAL A 169 -2.22 15.52 -1.12
N VAL A 170 -2.36 16.82 -1.43
CA VAL A 170 -3.62 17.36 -1.98
C VAL A 170 -3.97 16.71 -3.31
N ARG A 171 -2.98 16.46 -4.18
CA ARG A 171 -3.25 15.77 -5.46
C ARG A 171 -3.73 14.34 -5.28
N LEU A 172 -3.25 13.64 -4.25
CA LEU A 172 -3.79 12.32 -3.90
C LEU A 172 -5.25 12.41 -3.42
N LEU A 173 -5.59 13.42 -2.61
CA LEU A 173 -6.97 13.67 -2.19
C LEU A 173 -7.88 14.03 -3.38
N ASP A 174 -7.45 14.95 -4.24
CA ASP A 174 -8.20 15.34 -5.44
C ASP A 174 -8.44 14.14 -6.39
N ALA A 175 -7.52 13.17 -6.39
CA ALA A 175 -7.63 11.94 -7.17
C ALA A 175 -8.72 10.98 -6.67
N THR A 176 -9.12 11.05 -5.40
CA THR A 176 -10.26 10.25 -4.90
C THR A 176 -11.60 10.87 -5.28
N GLY A 177 -11.65 12.19 -5.48
CA GLY A 177 -12.86 12.91 -5.89
C GLY A 177 -13.77 13.27 -4.72
N ILE A 178 -13.27 13.14 -3.49
CA ILE A 178 -13.92 13.70 -2.29
C ILE A 178 -13.89 15.23 -2.41
N GLY A 179 -15.07 15.85 -2.31
CA GLY A 179 -15.28 17.30 -2.39
C GLY A 179 -16.45 17.75 -1.53
#